data_AF-A8X2I5-F1
#
_entry.id   AF-A8X2I5-F1
#
_cell.length_a   1.000
_cell.length_b   1.000
_cell.length_c   1.000
_cell.angle_alpha   90.00
_cell.angle_beta   90.00
_cell.angle_gamma   90.00
#
_symmetry.space_group_name_H-M   'P 1'
#
loop_
_entity.id
_entity.type
_entity.pdbx_description
1 polymer ?
#
loop_
_entity_poly.entity_id
_entity_poly.type
_entity_poly.pdbx_seq_one_letter_code
_entity_poly.pdbx_strand_id
1 'polypeptide(L)'
;MMEIPDMDRILLDVWLPIGTYYSGYIDDYSKNYFELDMIQKFGVGFSGISGFVLVAYHANGTIRLQYICCTINMTFIMLFQYSIILYCAIRMYFEMKSKVQFFSPSLRNLHRQFFKTLVLQVVTPTVTLFAPVTVLIYLPLFDLQLDLPTGLSTSALVFYPALDAIIIIYVVRDYRNAVKNILKRLIDCLQNWANSSDAEEIPTTTIRSPSVLN
;
A
#
# COMPACT_ATOMS: atom_id res chain seq x y z
N MET A 1 24.62 15.78 -13.66
CA MET A 1 23.26 16.11 -14.13
C MET A 1 23.10 15.35 -15.44
N MET A 2 22.44 14.19 -15.40
CA MET A 2 22.28 13.30 -16.54
C MET A 2 20.85 13.53 -17.04
N GLU A 3 20.71 14.23 -18.16
CA GLU A 3 19.43 14.37 -18.87
C GLU A 3 18.97 12.97 -19.30
N ILE A 4 17.89 12.52 -18.68
CA ILE A 4 17.12 11.35 -19.13
C ILE A 4 16.35 11.82 -20.37
N PRO A 5 16.51 11.16 -21.53
CA PRO A 5 16.01 11.68 -22.80
C PRO A 5 14.47 11.75 -22.81
N ASP A 6 13.93 12.83 -23.37
CA ASP A 6 12.48 13.12 -23.48
C ASP A 6 11.61 11.97 -24.04
N MET A 7 12.22 11.02 -24.74
CA MET A 7 11.54 9.85 -25.29
C MET A 7 11.01 8.90 -24.21
N ASP A 8 11.71 8.77 -23.07
CA ASP A 8 11.23 7.96 -21.93
C ASP A 8 10.01 8.62 -21.28
N ARG A 9 9.99 9.96 -21.18
CA ARG A 9 8.86 10.71 -20.63
C ARG A 9 7.61 10.58 -21.50
N ILE A 10 7.74 10.70 -22.82
CA ILE A 10 6.59 10.57 -23.73
C ILE A 10 6.04 9.13 -23.74
N LEU A 11 6.91 8.13 -23.69
CA LEU A 11 6.50 6.72 -23.57
C LEU A 11 5.81 6.42 -22.24
N LEU A 12 6.33 6.94 -21.12
CA LEU A 12 5.78 6.75 -19.78
C LEU A 12 4.47 7.53 -19.56
N ASP A 13 4.43 8.80 -19.95
CA ASP A 13 3.36 9.72 -19.58
C ASP A 13 2.15 9.63 -20.51
N VAL A 14 2.32 9.15 -21.75
CA VAL A 14 1.25 9.14 -22.76
C VAL A 14 0.88 7.73 -23.19
N TRP A 15 1.86 6.85 -23.45
CA TRP A 15 1.60 5.53 -24.03
C TRP A 15 1.04 4.52 -23.02
N LEU A 16 1.54 4.53 -21.78
CA LEU A 16 1.06 3.65 -20.69
C LEU A 16 -0.39 3.94 -20.26
N PRO A 17 -0.82 5.20 -20.01
CA PRO A 17 -2.21 5.49 -19.65
C PRO A 17 -3.17 5.21 -20.80
N ILE A 18 -2.77 5.44 -22.06
CA ILE A 18 -3.59 5.10 -23.22
C ILE A 18 -3.74 3.58 -23.33
N GLY A 19 -2.65 2.81 -23.21
CA GLY A 19 -2.69 1.34 -23.29
C GLY A 19 -3.55 0.71 -22.18
N THR A 20 -3.46 1.23 -20.96
CA THR A 20 -4.29 0.79 -19.83
C THR A 20 -5.74 1.25 -19.95
N TYR A 21 -6.01 2.44 -20.50
CA TYR A 21 -7.36 2.93 -20.77
C TYR A 21 -8.08 2.08 -21.82
N TYR A 22 -7.42 1.78 -22.95
CA TYR A 22 -8.00 0.95 -24.01
C TYR A 22 -8.10 -0.53 -23.61
N SER A 23 -7.13 -1.05 -22.85
CA SER A 23 -7.16 -2.45 -22.40
C SER A 23 -8.13 -2.67 -21.22
N GLY A 24 -8.27 -1.68 -20.34
CA GLY A 24 -9.13 -1.71 -19.16
C GLY A 24 -10.54 -1.18 -19.39
N TYR A 25 -10.89 -0.83 -20.64
CA TYR A 25 -12.26 -0.45 -20.99
C TYR A 25 -13.22 -1.62 -20.70
N ILE A 26 -14.15 -1.38 -19.78
CA ILE A 26 -15.18 -2.36 -19.43
C ILE A 26 -16.20 -2.37 -20.56
N ASP A 27 -16.21 -3.42 -21.36
CA ASP A 27 -17.25 -3.64 -22.36
C ASP A 27 -18.56 -4.05 -21.70
N ASP A 28 -19.67 -3.84 -22.41
CA ASP A 28 -21.02 -4.12 -21.90
C ASP A 28 -21.18 -5.58 -21.44
N TYR A 29 -20.49 -6.52 -22.09
CA TYR A 29 -20.48 -7.92 -21.66
C TYR A 29 -19.83 -8.11 -20.29
N SER A 30 -18.62 -7.56 -20.06
CA SER A 30 -17.97 -7.66 -18.74
C SER A 30 -18.77 -6.98 -17.65
N LYS A 31 -19.39 -5.84 -17.99
CA LYS A 31 -20.25 -5.09 -17.07
C LYS A 31 -21.45 -5.94 -16.63
N ASN A 32 -22.19 -6.50 -17.59
CA ASN A 32 -23.36 -7.35 -17.29
C ASN A 32 -22.97 -8.63 -16.55
N TYR A 33 -21.86 -9.27 -16.94
CA TYR A 33 -21.35 -10.47 -16.28
C TYR A 33 -21.02 -10.20 -14.80
N PHE A 34 -20.31 -9.10 -14.54
CA PHE A 34 -19.92 -8.72 -13.18
C PHE A 34 -21.09 -8.20 -12.34
N GLU A 35 -22.04 -7.48 -12.95
CA GLU A 35 -23.24 -6.99 -12.27
C GLU A 35 -24.12 -8.15 -11.76
N LEU A 36 -24.25 -9.23 -12.53
CA LEU A 36 -24.95 -10.43 -12.08
C LEU A 36 -24.27 -11.08 -10.86
N ASP A 37 -22.95 -11.25 -10.90
CA ASP A 37 -22.19 -11.84 -9.79
C ASP A 37 -22.22 -10.95 -8.53
N MET A 38 -22.17 -9.62 -8.71
CA MET A 38 -22.29 -8.62 -7.64
C MET A 38 -23.65 -8.65 -6.95
N ILE A 39 -24.74 -8.68 -7.72
CA ILE A 39 -26.10 -8.76 -7.17
C ILE A 39 -26.27 -10.08 -6.42
N GLN A 40 -25.75 -11.19 -6.96
CA GLN A 40 -25.86 -12.51 -6.35
C GLN A 40 -25.07 -12.63 -5.04
N LYS A 41 -23.83 -12.11 -4.98
CA LYS A 41 -22.94 -12.26 -3.82
C LYS A 41 -23.12 -11.17 -2.77
N PHE A 42 -23.41 -9.94 -3.18
CA PHE A 42 -23.41 -8.77 -2.30
C PHE A 42 -24.76 -8.04 -2.25
N GLY A 43 -25.71 -8.34 -3.14
CA GLY A 43 -27.01 -7.66 -3.19
C GLY A 43 -26.93 -6.20 -3.66
N VAL A 44 -25.81 -5.80 -4.28
CA VAL A 44 -25.55 -4.43 -4.73
C VAL A 44 -25.41 -4.40 -6.25
N GLY A 45 -26.12 -3.48 -6.91
CA GLY A 45 -25.99 -3.25 -8.35
C GLY A 45 -24.70 -2.50 -8.71
N PHE A 46 -24.29 -2.57 -9.98
CA PHE A 46 -23.02 -1.95 -10.42
C PHE A 46 -23.17 -0.43 -10.71
N SER A 47 -24.39 0.10 -10.68
CA SER A 47 -24.70 1.50 -10.96
C SER A 47 -24.14 2.44 -9.87
N GLY A 48 -22.96 3.02 -10.13
CA GLY A 48 -22.30 4.00 -9.24
C GLY A 48 -20.98 3.56 -8.62
N ILE A 49 -20.53 2.32 -8.90
CA ILE A 49 -19.26 1.80 -8.39
C ILE A 49 -18.21 1.86 -9.52
N SER A 50 -17.10 2.56 -9.27
CA SER A 50 -15.93 2.49 -10.16
C SER A 50 -15.19 1.19 -9.85
N GLY A 51 -14.99 0.36 -10.87
CA GLY A 51 -14.37 -0.94 -10.73
C GLY A 51 -13.45 -1.26 -11.90
N PHE A 52 -12.67 -2.32 -11.74
CA PHE A 52 -11.89 -2.94 -12.79
C PHE A 52 -12.32 -4.39 -12.89
N VAL A 53 -12.82 -4.80 -14.06
CA VAL A 53 -13.36 -6.14 -14.30
C VAL A 53 -12.54 -6.80 -15.39
N LEU A 54 -12.00 -7.98 -15.09
CA LEU A 54 -11.18 -8.75 -16.02
C LEU A 54 -11.89 -10.08 -16.30
N VAL A 55 -12.43 -10.24 -17.51
CA VAL A 55 -13.11 -11.47 -17.94
C VAL A 55 -12.25 -12.18 -18.99
N ALA A 56 -11.81 -13.41 -18.69
CA ALA A 56 -10.90 -14.15 -19.55
C ALA A 56 -11.59 -14.84 -20.74
N TYR A 57 -12.82 -15.32 -20.54
CA TYR A 57 -13.54 -16.12 -21.52
C TYR A 57 -14.85 -15.48 -21.95
N HIS A 58 -15.19 -15.69 -23.22
CA HIS A 58 -16.56 -15.52 -23.69
C HIS A 58 -17.45 -16.69 -23.23
N ALA A 59 -18.78 -16.54 -23.32
CA ALA A 59 -19.73 -17.59 -22.97
C ALA A 59 -19.56 -18.90 -23.79
N ASN A 60 -18.89 -18.83 -24.95
CA ASN A 60 -18.56 -19.98 -25.81
C ASN A 60 -17.23 -20.69 -25.42
N GLY A 61 -16.55 -20.24 -24.36
CA GLY A 61 -15.27 -20.79 -23.91
C GLY A 61 -14.03 -20.30 -24.67
N THR A 62 -14.15 -19.36 -25.62
CA THR A 62 -12.96 -18.81 -26.31
C THR A 62 -12.33 -17.69 -25.49
N ILE A 63 -10.99 -17.66 -25.44
CA ILE A 63 -10.25 -16.62 -24.71
C ILE A 63 -10.44 -15.27 -25.40
N ARG A 64 -10.65 -14.23 -24.60
CA ARG A 64 -10.83 -12.86 -25.07
C ARG A 64 -9.50 -12.25 -25.44
N LEU A 65 -9.37 -11.77 -26.68
CA LEU A 65 -8.15 -11.06 -27.10
C LEU A 65 -7.86 -9.83 -26.24
N GLN A 66 -8.91 -9.11 -25.84
CA GLN A 66 -8.81 -7.95 -24.95
C GLN A 66 -8.17 -8.31 -23.60
N TYR A 67 -8.50 -9.48 -23.05
CA TYR A 67 -7.89 -9.99 -21.81
C TYR A 67 -6.39 -10.26 -21.98
N ILE A 68 -6.01 -10.90 -23.09
CA ILE A 68 -4.62 -11.21 -23.41
C ILE A 68 -3.82 -9.91 -23.59
N CYS A 69 -4.34 -8.97 -24.38
CA CYS A 69 -3.73 -7.65 -24.59
C CYS A 69 -3.56 -6.89 -23.28
N CYS A 70 -4.57 -6.89 -22.42
CA CYS A 70 -4.52 -6.25 -21.10
C CYS A 70 -3.45 -6.89 -20.21
N THR A 71 -3.40 -8.22 -20.14
CA THR A 71 -2.45 -8.98 -19.32
C THR A 71 -1.00 -8.75 -19.79
N ILE A 72 -0.75 -8.78 -21.09
CA ILE A 72 0.57 -8.50 -21.68
C ILE A 72 0.97 -7.05 -21.40
N ASN A 73 0.06 -6.11 -21.59
CA ASN A 73 0.31 -4.69 -21.32
C ASN A 73 0.71 -4.51 -19.85
N MET A 74 -0.12 -4.92 -18.89
CA MET A 74 0.15 -4.81 -17.45
C MET A 74 1.50 -5.44 -17.06
N THR A 75 1.82 -6.60 -17.63
CA THR A 75 3.10 -7.29 -17.37
C THR A 75 4.30 -6.49 -17.89
N PHE A 76 4.18 -5.90 -19.09
CA PHE A 76 5.21 -5.04 -19.65
C PHE A 76 5.44 -3.78 -18.80
N ILE A 77 4.37 -3.12 -18.35
CA ILE A 77 4.46 -1.94 -17.46
C ILE A 77 5.22 -2.31 -16.18
N MET A 78 4.82 -3.42 -15.56
CA MET A 78 5.43 -3.90 -14.32
C MET A 78 6.92 -4.18 -14.50
N LEU A 79 7.31 -4.92 -15.54
CA LEU A 79 8.72 -5.23 -15.82
C LEU A 79 9.56 -3.99 -16.09
N PHE A 80 9.01 -3.04 -16.86
CA PHE A 80 9.70 -1.80 -17.18
C PHE A 80 9.96 -0.96 -15.91
N GLN A 81 8.92 -0.78 -15.07
CA GLN A 81 9.04 -0.06 -13.80
C GLN A 81 10.07 -0.71 -12.87
N TYR A 82 10.03 -2.04 -12.72
CA TYR A 82 11.02 -2.76 -11.90
C TYR A 82 12.45 -2.62 -12.42
N SER A 83 12.62 -2.59 -13.75
CA SER A 83 13.94 -2.41 -14.37
C SER A 83 14.54 -1.04 -14.05
N ILE A 84 13.72 0.02 -14.10
CA ILE A 84 14.15 1.37 -13.71
C ILE A 84 14.53 1.41 -12.23
N ILE A 85 13.69 0.84 -11.35
CA ILE A 85 13.96 0.82 -9.90
C ILE A 85 15.27 0.07 -9.61
N LEU A 86 15.46 -1.09 -10.23
CA LEU A 86 16.67 -1.89 -10.06
C LEU A 86 17.91 -1.13 -10.56
N TYR A 87 17.82 -0.49 -11.72
CA TYR A 87 18.90 0.33 -12.25
C TYR A 87 19.28 1.49 -11.32
N CYS A 88 18.28 2.23 -10.83
CA CYS A 88 18.48 3.31 -9.86
C CYS A 88 19.09 2.79 -8.56
N ALA A 89 18.63 1.64 -8.05
CA ALA A 89 19.16 1.02 -6.84
C ALA A 89 20.64 0.59 -7.03
N ILE A 90 20.98 -0.02 -8.17
CA ILE A 90 22.35 -0.43 -8.50
C ILE A 90 23.25 0.80 -8.63
N ARG A 91 22.85 1.82 -9.40
CA ARG A 91 23.62 3.06 -9.52
C ARG A 91 23.84 3.72 -8.17
N MET A 92 22.78 3.83 -7.35
CA MET A 92 22.86 4.40 -6.01
C MET A 92 23.80 3.60 -5.11
N TYR A 93 23.79 2.26 -5.19
CA TYR A 93 24.71 1.40 -4.44
C TYR A 93 26.18 1.68 -4.81
N PHE A 94 26.48 1.81 -6.11
CA PHE A 94 27.84 2.09 -6.57
C PHE A 94 28.31 3.50 -6.23
N GLU A 95 27.47 4.52 -6.44
CA GLU A 95 27.75 5.92 -6.07
C GLU A 95 27.97 6.08 -4.56
N MET A 96 27.18 5.36 -3.76
CA MET A 96 27.36 5.32 -2.31
C MET A 96 28.66 4.61 -1.93
N LYS A 97 29.23 3.72 -2.75
CA LYS A 97 30.54 3.12 -2.46
C LYS A 97 31.69 4.09 -2.76
N SER A 98 31.57 4.94 -3.78
CA SER A 98 32.62 5.88 -4.21
C SER A 98 32.65 7.20 -3.45
N LYS A 99 31.48 7.83 -3.22
CA LYS A 99 31.40 9.20 -2.64
C LYS A 99 31.44 9.23 -1.11
N VAL A 100 31.12 8.12 -0.48
CA VAL A 100 30.98 8.04 0.98
C VAL A 100 32.30 8.19 1.75
N GLN A 101 33.44 8.05 1.08
CA GLN A 101 34.74 8.35 1.69
C GLN A 101 34.91 9.84 2.01
N PHE A 102 34.11 10.72 1.38
CA PHE A 102 34.13 12.17 1.59
C PHE A 102 33.11 12.67 2.61
N PHE A 103 32.19 11.82 3.08
CA PHE A 103 31.16 12.23 4.03
C PHE A 103 31.54 11.93 5.48
N SER A 104 30.96 12.70 6.40
CA SER A 104 31.08 12.41 7.82
C SER A 104 30.53 11.02 8.15
N PRO A 105 31.07 10.34 9.19
CA PRO A 105 30.62 9.00 9.58
C PRO A 105 29.12 8.92 9.88
N SER A 106 28.53 9.99 10.42
CA SER A 106 27.09 10.09 10.72
C SER A 106 26.25 10.14 9.44
N LEU A 107 26.60 11.00 8.49
CA LEU A 107 25.87 11.16 7.22
C LEU A 107 25.96 9.90 6.34
N ARG A 108 27.13 9.24 6.32
CA ARG A 108 27.32 7.92 5.69
C ARG A 108 26.35 6.87 6.23
N ASN A 109 26.22 6.78 7.55
CA ASN A 109 25.36 5.81 8.20
C ASN A 109 23.87 6.11 7.95
N LEU A 110 23.51 7.39 7.83
CA LEU A 110 22.15 7.82 7.50
C LEU A 110 21.77 7.42 6.06
N HIS A 111 22.60 7.74 5.08
CA HIS A 111 22.37 7.37 3.67
C HIS A 111 22.25 5.85 3.48
N ARG A 112 23.10 5.08 4.16
CA ARG A 112 23.03 3.60 4.12
C ARG A 112 21.70 3.07 4.69
N GLN A 113 21.18 3.70 5.74
CA GLN A 113 19.88 3.33 6.32
C GLN A 113 18.72 3.67 5.37
N PHE A 114 18.74 4.85 4.76
CA PHE A 114 17.73 5.23 3.76
C PHE A 114 17.76 4.31 2.54
N PHE A 115 18.95 3.96 2.02
CA PHE A 115 19.09 3.00 0.94
C PHE A 115 18.49 1.64 1.30
N LYS A 116 18.85 1.10 2.46
CA LYS A 116 18.31 -0.19 2.94
C LYS A 116 16.80 -0.13 3.09
N THR A 117 16.28 0.98 3.63
CA THR A 117 14.84 1.21 3.77
C THR A 117 14.17 1.20 2.41
N LEU A 118 14.68 1.98 1.45
CA LEU A 118 14.15 2.06 0.09
C LEU A 118 14.13 0.69 -0.62
N VAL A 119 15.16 -0.13 -0.45
CA VAL A 119 15.16 -1.52 -0.97
C VAL A 119 14.05 -2.35 -0.32
N LEU A 120 13.89 -2.28 1.00
CA LEU A 120 12.80 -2.97 1.70
C LEU A 120 11.42 -2.46 1.26
N GLN A 121 11.25 -1.16 1.08
CA GLN A 121 10.00 -0.54 0.63
C GLN A 121 9.62 -0.92 -0.79
N VAL A 122 10.59 -1.24 -1.66
CA VAL A 122 10.29 -1.77 -2.99
C VAL A 122 9.92 -3.26 -2.90
N VAL A 123 10.66 -4.04 -2.11
CA VAL A 123 10.43 -5.49 -1.98
C VAL A 123 9.09 -5.80 -1.31
N THR A 124 8.70 -5.05 -0.28
CA THR A 124 7.45 -5.30 0.46
C THR A 124 6.20 -5.28 -0.42
N PRO A 125 5.83 -4.20 -1.12
CA PRO A 125 4.67 -4.18 -1.99
C PRO A 125 4.82 -5.19 -3.14
N THR A 126 6.03 -5.51 -3.58
CA THR A 126 6.26 -6.59 -4.57
C THR A 126 5.71 -7.92 -4.08
N VAL A 127 6.01 -8.28 -2.83
CA VAL A 127 5.60 -9.56 -2.25
C VAL A 127 4.15 -9.50 -1.74
N THR A 128 3.74 -8.40 -1.11
CA THR A 128 2.44 -8.32 -0.41
C THR A 128 1.30 -7.83 -1.30
N LEU A 129 1.59 -7.11 -2.39
CA LEU A 129 0.59 -6.49 -3.26
C LEU A 129 0.68 -7.01 -4.69
N PHE A 130 1.86 -6.93 -5.32
CA PHE A 130 2.00 -7.35 -6.72
C PHE A 130 1.93 -8.86 -6.91
N ALA A 131 2.49 -9.66 -6.00
CA ALA A 131 2.39 -11.12 -6.08
C ALA A 131 0.94 -11.64 -6.05
N PRO A 132 0.07 -11.29 -5.07
CA PRO A 132 -1.32 -11.75 -5.08
C PRO A 132 -2.11 -11.20 -6.28
N VAL A 133 -1.87 -9.96 -6.69
CA VAL A 133 -2.51 -9.39 -7.89
C VAL A 133 -2.09 -10.13 -9.15
N THR A 134 -0.81 -10.47 -9.29
CA THR A 134 -0.29 -11.26 -10.41
C THR A 134 -0.97 -12.63 -10.43
N VAL A 135 -1.05 -13.32 -9.29
CA VAL A 135 -1.79 -14.58 -9.21
C VAL A 135 -3.23 -14.40 -9.67
N LEU A 136 -3.95 -13.38 -9.20
CA LEU A 136 -5.34 -13.11 -9.61
C LEU A 136 -5.50 -12.80 -11.10
N ILE A 137 -4.55 -12.11 -11.72
CA ILE A 137 -4.57 -11.79 -13.17
C ILE A 137 -4.28 -13.03 -14.01
N TYR A 138 -3.43 -13.94 -13.55
CA TYR A 138 -3.12 -15.15 -14.30
C TYR A 138 -4.07 -16.31 -13.98
N LEU A 139 -4.75 -16.30 -12.84
CA LEU A 139 -5.60 -17.39 -12.38
C LEU A 139 -6.70 -17.79 -13.38
N PRO A 140 -7.43 -16.85 -14.02
CA PRO A 140 -8.45 -17.21 -14.99
C PRO A 140 -7.90 -17.98 -16.19
N LEU A 141 -6.63 -17.82 -16.56
CA LEU A 141 -6.03 -18.57 -17.68
C LEU A 141 -5.80 -20.06 -17.37
N PHE A 142 -5.76 -20.42 -16.10
CA PHE A 142 -5.56 -21.80 -15.65
C PHE A 142 -6.88 -22.55 -15.41
N ASP A 143 -8.04 -21.90 -15.64
CA ASP A 143 -9.39 -22.47 -15.44
C ASP A 143 -9.57 -23.16 -14.08
N LEU A 144 -8.90 -22.63 -13.06
CA LEU A 144 -9.00 -23.12 -11.69
C LEU A 144 -10.32 -22.60 -11.09
N GLN A 145 -11.24 -23.52 -10.79
CA GLN A 145 -12.47 -23.26 -10.02
C GLN A 145 -12.15 -22.95 -8.55
N LEU A 146 -11.42 -21.87 -8.32
CA LEU A 146 -11.14 -21.36 -7.00
C LEU A 146 -12.13 -20.24 -6.70
N ASP A 147 -13.11 -20.55 -5.85
CA ASP A 147 -13.93 -19.56 -5.15
C ASP A 147 -13.06 -18.83 -4.12
N LEU A 148 -12.01 -18.14 -4.58
CA LEU A 148 -11.22 -17.26 -3.74
C LEU A 148 -12.16 -16.17 -3.22
N PRO A 149 -12.23 -15.95 -1.90
CA PRO A 149 -12.94 -14.80 -1.35
C PRO A 149 -12.20 -13.53 -1.82
N THR A 150 -12.59 -13.04 -2.99
CA THR A 150 -12.01 -11.86 -3.65
C THR A 150 -12.06 -10.66 -2.71
N GLY A 151 -13.07 -10.57 -1.84
CA GLY A 151 -13.16 -9.57 -0.78
C GLY A 151 -12.04 -9.61 0.26
N LEU A 152 -11.54 -10.80 0.64
CA LEU A 152 -10.41 -10.91 1.57
C LEU A 152 -9.09 -10.55 0.89
N SER A 153 -8.91 -10.99 -0.36
CA SER A 153 -7.73 -10.65 -1.16
C SER A 153 -7.62 -9.16 -1.47
N THR A 154 -8.72 -8.49 -1.81
CA THR A 154 -8.72 -7.03 -2.05
C THR A 154 -8.52 -6.24 -0.76
N SER A 155 -9.07 -6.71 0.36
CA SER A 155 -8.86 -6.10 1.69
C SER A 155 -7.39 -6.14 2.11
N ALA A 156 -6.69 -7.24 1.82
CA ALA A 156 -5.26 -7.37 2.10
C ALA A 156 -4.41 -6.30 1.39
N LEU A 157 -4.84 -5.83 0.21
CA LEU A 157 -4.15 -4.78 -0.53
C LEU A 157 -4.20 -3.44 0.22
N VAL A 158 -5.30 -3.11 0.90
CA VAL A 158 -5.47 -1.82 1.60
C VAL A 158 -4.47 -1.64 2.76
N PHE A 159 -3.88 -2.73 3.27
CA PHE A 159 -2.89 -2.67 4.34
C PHE A 159 -1.47 -2.31 3.88
N TYR A 160 -1.19 -2.30 2.56
CA TYR A 160 0.16 -1.99 2.06
C TYR A 160 0.74 -0.65 2.57
N PRO A 161 -0.03 0.47 2.63
CA PRO A 161 0.53 1.74 3.08
C PRO A 161 0.91 1.69 4.56
N ALA A 162 0.12 0.96 5.36
CA ALA A 162 0.40 0.75 6.76
C ALA A 162 1.67 -0.10 6.96
N LEU A 163 1.83 -1.19 6.18
CA LEU A 163 3.04 -2.01 6.20
C LEU A 163 4.28 -1.22 5.77
N ASP A 164 4.18 -0.39 4.74
CA ASP A 164 5.28 0.49 4.28
C ASP A 164 5.72 1.45 5.40
N ALA A 165 4.75 2.13 6.04
CA ALA A 165 5.02 3.02 7.16
C ALA A 165 5.68 2.29 8.34
N ILE A 166 5.22 1.08 8.69
CA ILE A 166 5.79 0.26 9.76
C ILE A 166 7.25 -0.09 9.46
N ILE A 167 7.58 -0.42 8.20
CA ILE A 167 8.94 -0.77 7.80
C ILE A 167 9.89 0.42 7.95
N ILE A 168 9.49 1.61 7.51
CA ILE A 168 10.29 2.84 7.68
C ILE A 168 10.59 3.07 9.17
N ILE A 169 9.53 3.02 9.99
CA ILE A 169 9.64 3.22 11.44
C ILE A 169 10.57 2.18 12.07
N TYR A 170 10.56 0.93 11.59
CA TYR A 170 11.37 -0.15 12.16
C TYR A 170 12.82 -0.17 11.68
N VAL A 171 13.10 0.24 10.44
CA VAL A 171 14.43 0.15 9.83
C VAL A 171 15.29 1.38 10.13
N VAL A 172 14.70 2.57 10.16
CA VAL A 172 15.42 3.84 10.35
C VAL A 172 15.57 4.15 11.83
N ARG A 173 16.81 4.23 12.32
CA ARG A 173 17.11 4.37 13.75
C ARG A 173 16.50 5.64 14.36
N ASP A 174 16.50 6.75 13.62
CA ASP A 174 15.98 8.03 14.12
C ASP A 174 14.46 7.98 14.31
N TYR A 175 13.72 7.35 13.39
CA TYR A 175 12.28 7.13 13.54
C TYR A 175 11.96 6.21 14.72
N ARG A 176 12.71 5.12 14.91
CA ARG A 176 12.54 4.25 16.09
C ARG A 176 12.72 4.99 17.40
N ASN A 177 13.75 5.84 17.47
CA ASN A 177 14.05 6.62 18.67
C ASN A 177 12.97 7.67 18.92
N ALA A 178 12.48 8.34 17.88
CA ALA A 178 11.36 9.26 17.98
C ALA A 178 10.09 8.58 18.51
N VAL A 179 9.71 7.42 17.94
CA VAL A 179 8.55 6.65 18.39
C VAL A 179 8.70 6.19 19.84
N LYS A 180 9.87 5.71 20.25
CA LYS A 180 10.14 5.36 21.66
C LYS A 180 9.98 6.56 22.59
N ASN A 181 10.45 7.74 22.20
CA ASN A 181 10.35 8.95 23.01
C ASN A 181 8.91 9.43 23.12
N ILE A 182 8.13 9.36 22.03
CA ILE A 182 6.70 9.68 22.03
C ILE A 182 5.96 8.70 22.93
N LEU A 183 6.21 7.40 22.80
CA LEU A 183 5.56 6.36 23.59
C LEU A 183 5.85 6.50 25.08
N LYS A 184 7.10 6.81 25.46
CA LYS A 184 7.44 7.12 26.86
C LYS A 184 6.63 8.30 27.38
N ARG A 185 6.59 9.43 26.66
CA ARG A 185 5.82 10.61 27.06
C ARG A 185 4.32 10.33 27.19
N LEU A 186 3.76 9.49 26.31
CA LEU A 186 2.36 9.07 26.39
C LEU A 186 2.10 8.21 27.62
N ILE A 187 2.97 7.26 27.93
CA ILE A 187 2.87 6.43 29.13
C ILE A 187 2.99 7.30 30.38
N ASP A 188 3.97 8.22 30.44
CA ASP A 188 4.14 9.14 31.56
C ASP A 188 2.89 10.01 31.76
N CYS A 189 2.29 10.49 30.66
CA CYS A 189 1.05 11.27 30.69
C CYS A 189 -0.15 10.44 31.18
N LEU A 190 -0.31 9.21 30.68
CA LEU A 190 -1.37 8.29 31.09
C LEU A 190 -1.25 7.91 32.56
N GLN A 191 -0.02 7.69 33.05
CA GLN A 191 0.24 7.41 34.47
C GLN A 191 -0.13 8.61 35.35
N ASN A 192 0.26 9.83 34.94
CA ASN A 192 -0.11 11.04 35.67
C ASN A 192 -1.63 11.27 35.69
N TRP A 193 -2.33 10.98 34.58
CA TRP A 193 -3.78 11.11 34.48
C TRP A 193 -4.53 10.05 35.30
N ALA A 194 -4.02 8.81 35.36
CA ALA A 194 -4.55 7.77 36.22
C ALA A 194 -4.41 8.17 37.70
N ASN A 195 -3.22 8.62 38.11
CA ASN A 195 -2.97 9.07 39.48
C ASN A 195 -3.79 10.31 39.89
N SER A 196 -4.16 11.19 38.95
CA SER A 196 -5.03 12.34 39.24
C SER A 196 -6.50 11.95 39.38
N SER A 197 -6.94 10.90 38.67
CA SER A 197 -8.32 10.41 38.73
C SER A 197 -8.62 9.73 40.07
N ASP A 198 -7.65 9.01 40.64
CA ASP A 198 -7.73 8.42 41.97
C ASP A 198 -7.72 9.48 43.10
N ALA A 199 -7.22 10.69 42.83
CA ALA A 199 -7.13 11.77 43.81
C ALA A 199 -8.43 12.60 43.96
N GLU A 200 -9.38 12.47 43.02
CA GLU A 200 -10.60 13.30 42.99
C GLU A 200 -11.80 12.64 43.73
N GLU A 201 -11.66 11.40 44.23
CA GLU A 201 -12.76 10.67 44.91
C GLU A 201 -12.95 10.99 46.41
N ILE A 202 -12.27 11.99 46.99
CA ILE A 202 -12.53 12.41 48.38
C ILE A 202 -12.61 13.94 48.52
N PRO A 203 -13.83 14.47 48.70
CA PRO A 203 -14.09 15.23 49.92
C PRO A 203 -15.38 14.78 50.60
N THR A 204 -15.23 14.18 51.78
CA THR A 204 -16.31 13.97 52.75
C THR A 204 -16.89 15.33 53.16
N THR A 205 -18.13 15.60 52.76
CA THR A 205 -18.89 16.77 53.21
C THR A 205 -19.22 16.62 54.69
N THR A 206 -18.39 17.18 55.56
CA THR A 206 -18.73 17.39 56.97
C THR A 206 -19.84 18.45 57.03
N ILE A 207 -21.10 18.00 57.08
CA ILE A 207 -22.26 18.89 57.31
C ILE A 207 -22.16 19.42 58.74
N ARG A 208 -21.76 20.69 58.87
CA ARG A 208 -21.89 21.47 60.10
C ARG A 208 -23.37 21.79 60.30
N SER A 209 -23.99 21.13 61.28
CA SER A 209 -25.34 21.48 61.75
C SER A 209 -25.36 22.90 62.33
N PRO A 210 -26.29 23.79 61.91
CA PRO A 210 -26.48 25.07 62.55
C PRO A 210 -27.40 24.93 63.76
N SER A 211 -26.85 25.23 64.93
CA SER A 211 -27.61 25.61 66.11
C SER A 211 -28.41 26.89 65.83
N VAL A 212 -29.74 26.82 65.88
CA VAL A 212 -30.60 28.00 65.99
C VAL A 212 -31.48 27.82 67.23
N LEU A 213 -31.22 28.68 68.21
CA LEU A 213 -32.12 29.04 69.30
C LEU A 213 -33.32 29.84 68.75
N ASN A 214 -34.45 29.66 69.42
CA ASN A 214 -35.76 30.34 69.31
C ASN A 214 -36.66 29.94 68.14
#